data_AF-A0A1Y3BTV3-F1
#
_entry.id   AF-A0A1Y3BTV3-F1
#
_cell.length_a   1.000
_cell.length_b   1.000
_cell.length_c   1.000
_cell.angle_alpha   90.00
_cell.angle_beta   90.00
_cell.angle_gamma   90.00
#
_symmetry.space_group_name_H-M   'P 1'
#
loop_
_entity.id
_entity.type
_entity.pdbx_description
1 polymer ?
#
loop_
_entity_poly.entity_id
_entity_poly.type
_entity_poly.pdbx_seq_one_letter_code
_entity_poly.pdbx_strand_id
1 'polypeptide(L)'
;MSNKVIVLQDGYSRWHIKPYSMLANGTSTLIRLNNGQNIIVDTLGPWDRDNLIKLLQNNHMTTDDISMVIGTHLHTDHIGNLNLFPNASQIVCDQRSSGDYFEFDIFHGQRSLQLIENNVEL
;
A
#
# COMPACT_ATOMS: atom_id res chain seq x y z
N MET A 1 6.59 -19.82 10.43
CA MET A 1 7.49 -18.87 9.73
C MET A 1 7.36 -17.51 10.40
N SER A 2 8.34 -16.62 10.29
CA SER A 2 8.22 -15.23 10.78
C SER A 2 7.58 -14.33 9.72
N ASN A 3 6.99 -13.21 10.15
CA ASN A 3 6.58 -12.15 9.23
C ASN A 3 7.80 -11.59 8.47
N LYS A 4 7.57 -11.10 7.26
CA LYS A 4 8.61 -10.48 6.41
C LYS A 4 8.17 -9.11 5.94
N VAL A 5 9.11 -8.17 5.92
CA VAL A 5 8.93 -6.83 5.36
C VAL A 5 9.90 -6.70 4.19
N ILE A 6 9.37 -6.33 3.02
CA ILE A 6 10.12 -6.27 1.76
C ILE A 6 9.82 -4.92 1.14
N VAL A 7 10.85 -4.08 0.99
CA VAL A 7 10.73 -2.85 0.21
C VAL A 7 10.71 -3.25 -1.27
N LEU A 8 9.57 -3.03 -1.93
CA LEU A 8 9.41 -3.33 -3.36
C LEU A 8 10.11 -2.27 -4.21
N GLN A 9 9.97 -1.00 -3.81
CA GLN A 9 10.63 0.14 -4.47
C GLN A 9 10.89 1.23 -3.43
N ASP A 10 12.12 1.72 -3.41
CA ASP A 10 12.49 2.92 -2.65
C ASP A 10 11.91 4.18 -3.31
N GLY A 11 11.30 5.03 -2.49
CA GLY A 11 10.87 6.36 -2.89
C GLY A 11 12.04 7.28 -3.16
N TYR A 12 11.76 8.36 -3.86
CA TYR A 12 12.75 9.40 -4.14
C TYR A 12 12.09 10.76 -4.24
N SER A 13 12.89 11.80 -4.03
CA SER A 13 12.47 13.18 -4.29
C SER A 13 13.69 14.01 -4.70
N ARG A 14 13.64 14.61 -5.89
CA ARG A 14 14.76 15.32 -6.50
C ARG A 14 14.24 16.58 -7.17
N TRP A 15 14.87 17.72 -6.88
CA TRP A 15 14.54 18.98 -7.54
C TRP A 15 14.66 18.86 -9.06
N HIS A 16 13.73 19.48 -9.77
CA HIS A 16 13.72 19.53 -11.23
C HIS A 16 13.93 20.97 -11.74
N ILE A 17 14.11 21.14 -13.06
CA ILE A 17 14.63 22.37 -13.68
C ILE A 17 13.69 23.58 -13.46
N LYS A 18 12.38 23.35 -13.30
CA LYS A 18 11.39 24.42 -13.12
C LYS A 18 11.27 24.80 -11.63
N PRO A 19 11.08 26.09 -11.29
CA PRO A 19 10.75 26.49 -9.93
C PRO A 19 9.54 25.71 -9.38
N TYR A 20 9.62 25.31 -8.11
CA TYR A 20 8.58 24.52 -7.43
C TYR A 20 8.22 23.20 -8.13
N SER A 21 9.20 22.52 -8.72
CA SER A 21 9.01 21.22 -9.35
C SER A 21 9.99 20.17 -8.85
N MET A 22 9.52 18.93 -8.75
CA MET A 22 10.29 17.79 -8.28
C MET A 22 9.97 16.56 -9.13
N LEU A 23 10.96 15.71 -9.33
CA LEU A 23 10.74 14.31 -9.65
C LEU A 23 10.59 13.57 -8.33
N ALA A 24 9.41 13.02 -8.07
CA ALA A 24 9.11 12.35 -6.81
C ALA A 24 8.34 11.05 -7.04
N ASN A 25 8.52 10.12 -6.12
CA ASN A 25 7.72 8.91 -6.02
C ASN A 25 7.75 8.36 -4.58
N GLY A 26 6.67 7.69 -4.17
CA GLY A 26 6.60 7.03 -2.88
C GLY A 26 7.43 5.74 -2.81
N THR A 27 7.67 5.27 -1.59
CA THR A 27 8.15 3.90 -1.34
C THR A 27 6.94 2.96 -1.37
N SER A 28 7.07 1.77 -1.96
CA SER A 28 6.07 0.70 -1.80
C SER A 28 6.67 -0.47 -1.03
N THR A 29 5.95 -0.97 -0.04
CA THR A 29 6.41 -2.05 0.86
C THR A 29 5.41 -3.20 0.90
N LEU A 30 5.91 -4.42 0.76
CA LEU A 30 5.17 -5.65 0.93
C LEU A 30 5.43 -6.24 2.33
N ILE A 31 4.37 -6.51 3.08
CA ILE A 31 4.41 -7.23 4.35
C ILE A 31 3.75 -8.60 4.13
N ARG A 32 4.51 -9.66 4.41
CA ARG A 32 4.03 -11.05 4.33
C ARG A 32 3.88 -11.59 5.74
N LEU A 33 2.65 -11.88 6.14
CA LEU A 33 2.36 -12.46 7.44
C LEU A 33 2.48 -13.99 7.38
N ASN A 34 2.84 -14.60 8.50
CA ASN A 34 3.01 -16.05 8.55
C ASN A 34 1.70 -16.85 8.44
N ASN A 35 0.55 -16.18 8.62
CA ASN A 35 -0.79 -16.73 8.48
C ASN A 35 -1.27 -16.75 7.01
N GLY A 36 -0.42 -16.31 6.07
CA GLY A 36 -0.71 -16.29 4.64
C GLY A 36 -1.27 -14.96 4.12
N GLN A 37 -1.61 -14.00 4.99
CA GLN A 37 -2.06 -12.67 4.57
C GLN A 37 -0.88 -11.86 4.02
N ASN A 38 -1.15 -11.13 2.93
CA ASN A 38 -0.20 -10.20 2.33
C ASN A 38 -0.80 -8.79 2.32
N ILE A 39 0.02 -7.83 2.74
CA ILE A 39 -0.34 -6.42 2.87
C ILE A 39 0.62 -5.62 2.00
N ILE A 40 0.10 -4.67 1.25
CA ILE A 40 0.93 -3.67 0.59
C ILE A 40 0.71 -2.29 1.22
N VAL A 41 1.81 -1.60 1.53
CA VAL A 41 1.80 -0.23 2.05
C VAL A 41 2.32 0.68 0.94
N ASP A 42 1.45 1.59 0.52
CA ASP A 42 1.56 2.46 -0.65
C ASP A 42 1.77 1.68 -1.98
N THR A 43 1.29 2.28 -3.07
CA THR A 43 1.11 1.66 -4.38
C THR A 43 1.78 2.44 -5.51
N LEU A 44 2.73 3.31 -5.19
CA LEU A 44 3.44 4.17 -6.15
C LEU A 44 2.48 5.09 -6.95
N GLY A 45 3.01 5.78 -7.96
CA GLY A 45 2.21 6.58 -8.89
C GLY A 45 1.56 5.75 -10.03
N PRO A 46 0.52 6.27 -10.71
CA PRO A 46 -0.15 5.54 -11.80
C PRO A 46 0.79 5.14 -12.95
N TRP A 47 1.86 5.90 -13.14
CA TRP A 47 2.91 5.61 -14.14
C TRP A 47 3.72 4.34 -13.81
N ASP A 48 3.67 3.84 -12.58
CA ASP A 48 4.36 2.62 -12.15
C ASP A 48 3.51 1.35 -12.23
N ARG A 49 2.30 1.40 -12.80
CA ARG A 49 1.36 0.26 -12.83
C ARG A 49 2.04 -1.07 -13.18
N ASP A 50 2.70 -1.13 -14.32
CA ASP A 50 3.30 -2.38 -14.82
C ASP A 50 4.55 -2.75 -14.03
N ASN A 51 5.27 -1.76 -13.50
CA ASN A 51 6.41 -1.96 -12.64
C ASN A 51 5.99 -2.57 -11.29
N LEU A 52 4.93 -2.07 -10.67
CA LEU A 52 4.39 -2.63 -9.43
C LEU A 52 3.95 -4.09 -9.59
N ILE A 53 3.27 -4.42 -10.69
CA ILE A 53 2.92 -5.80 -11.03
C ILE A 53 4.18 -6.67 -11.13
N LYS A 54 5.21 -6.18 -11.83
CA LYS A 54 6.49 -6.90 -11.96
C LYS A 54 7.20 -7.08 -10.61
N LEU A 55 7.18 -6.07 -9.74
CA LEU A 55 7.78 -6.15 -8.40
C LEU A 55 7.09 -7.21 -7.53
N LEU A 56 5.76 -7.33 -7.62
CA LEU A 56 5.01 -8.41 -6.96
C LEU A 56 5.36 -9.79 -7.56
N GLN A 57 5.43 -9.90 -8.89
CA GLN A 57 5.80 -11.15 -9.58
C GLN A 57 7.20 -11.63 -9.19
N ASN A 58 8.17 -10.72 -9.06
CA ASN A 58 9.52 -11.02 -8.57
C ASN A 58 9.52 -11.56 -7.13
N ASN A 59 8.45 -11.30 -6.37
CA ASN A 59 8.22 -11.85 -5.03
C ASN A 59 7.26 -13.06 -5.04
N HIS A 60 7.01 -13.65 -6.22
CA HIS A 60 6.11 -14.77 -6.45
C HIS A 60 4.66 -14.50 -6.03
N MET A 61 4.18 -13.28 -6.33
CA MET A 61 2.83 -12.84 -6.03
C MET A 61 2.16 -12.18 -7.23
N THR A 62 0.84 -12.21 -7.21
CA THR A 62 -0.07 -11.45 -8.07
C THR A 62 -0.79 -10.39 -7.26
N THR A 63 -1.53 -9.51 -7.93
CA THR A 63 -2.35 -8.51 -7.26
C THR A 63 -3.50 -9.12 -6.46
N ASP A 64 -4.00 -10.30 -6.87
CA ASP A 64 -5.07 -11.03 -6.17
C ASP A 64 -4.59 -11.70 -4.88
N ASP A 65 -3.28 -11.86 -4.71
CA ASP A 65 -2.70 -12.40 -3.46
C ASP A 65 -2.64 -11.36 -2.33
N ILE A 66 -2.95 -10.09 -2.62
CA ILE A 66 -2.96 -8.99 -1.64
C ILE A 66 -4.32 -8.94 -0.95
N SER A 67 -4.31 -9.19 0.36
CA SER A 67 -5.52 -9.12 1.20
C SER A 67 -5.84 -7.71 1.70
N MET A 68 -4.84 -6.85 1.82
CA MET A 68 -5.00 -5.49 2.34
C MET A 68 -4.05 -4.51 1.66
N VAL A 69 -4.56 -3.33 1.34
CA VAL A 69 -3.79 -2.17 0.85
C VAL A 69 -3.86 -1.08 1.90
N ILE A 70 -2.72 -0.49 2.24
CA ILE A 70 -2.65 0.66 3.15
C ILE A 70 -2.05 1.83 2.36
N GLY A 71 -2.88 2.81 1.99
CA GLY A 71 -2.43 4.11 1.49
C GLY A 71 -2.19 5.05 2.66
N THR A 72 -0.94 5.45 2.86
CA THR A 72 -0.57 6.29 4.01
C THR A 72 -1.22 7.67 3.98
N HIS A 73 -1.37 8.24 2.79
CA HIS A 73 -2.02 9.52 2.55
C HIS A 73 -2.47 9.69 1.07
N LEU A 74 -3.06 10.84 0.74
CA LEU A 74 -3.78 11.09 -0.53
C LEU A 74 -2.92 11.68 -1.66
N HIS A 75 -1.60 11.53 -1.62
CA HIS A 75 -0.77 11.95 -2.76
C HIS A 75 -0.70 10.86 -3.83
N THR A 76 -0.73 11.32 -5.09
CA THR A 76 -0.89 10.45 -6.26
C THR A 76 0.25 9.44 -6.44
N ASP A 77 1.44 9.75 -5.93
CA ASP A 77 2.63 8.89 -5.95
C ASP A 77 2.67 7.84 -4.81
N HIS A 78 1.61 7.79 -3.99
CA HIS A 78 1.40 6.78 -2.95
C HIS A 78 0.16 5.92 -3.21
N ILE A 79 -0.88 6.47 -3.83
CA ILE A 79 -2.17 5.77 -4.06
C ILE A 79 -2.50 5.60 -5.55
N GLY A 80 -1.50 5.69 -6.42
CA GLY A 80 -1.69 5.71 -7.86
C GLY A 80 -2.22 4.41 -8.47
N ASN A 81 -2.06 3.28 -7.78
CA ASN A 81 -2.42 1.96 -8.31
C ASN A 81 -3.39 1.18 -7.39
N LEU A 82 -4.20 1.88 -6.60
CA LEU A 82 -5.27 1.24 -5.80
C LEU A 82 -6.19 0.35 -6.65
N ASN A 83 -6.41 0.71 -7.91
CA ASN A 83 -7.23 -0.01 -8.87
C ASN A 83 -6.68 -1.40 -9.24
N LEU A 84 -5.41 -1.71 -8.93
CA LEU A 84 -4.85 -3.04 -9.12
C LEU A 84 -5.35 -4.06 -8.09
N PHE A 85 -5.92 -3.60 -6.98
CA PHE A 85 -6.27 -4.46 -5.83
C PHE A 85 -7.77 -4.40 -5.50
N PRO A 86 -8.67 -4.73 -6.45
CA PRO A 86 -10.12 -4.60 -6.24
C PRO A 86 -10.67 -5.59 -5.21
N ASN A 87 -9.96 -6.71 -4.96
CA ASN A 87 -10.35 -7.75 -4.01
C ASN A 87 -9.81 -7.51 -2.59
N ALA A 88 -8.93 -6.52 -2.40
CA ALA A 88 -8.31 -6.22 -1.11
C ALA A 88 -9.17 -5.27 -0.29
N SER A 89 -9.10 -5.38 1.05
CA SER A 89 -9.54 -4.29 1.93
C SER A 89 -8.58 -3.12 1.77
N GLN A 90 -9.06 -1.93 1.43
CA GLN A 90 -8.20 -0.76 1.24
C GLN A 90 -8.40 0.22 2.38
N ILE A 91 -7.32 0.53 3.10
CA ILE A 91 -7.29 1.57 4.12
C ILE A 91 -6.48 2.73 3.57
N VAL A 92 -7.08 3.91 3.39
CA VAL A 92 -6.38 5.11 2.93
C VAL A 92 -6.63 6.22 3.94
N CYS A 93 -5.57 6.77 4.52
CA CYS A 93 -5.69 7.62 5.71
C CYS A 93 -6.49 6.90 6.81
N ASP A 94 -7.62 7.47 7.23
CA ASP A 94 -8.57 6.97 8.23
C ASP A 94 -9.82 6.33 7.61
N GLN A 95 -9.75 5.99 6.33
CA GLN A 95 -10.88 5.49 5.56
C GLN A 95 -10.66 4.04 5.16
N ARG A 96 -11.65 3.16 5.38
CA ARG A 96 -11.63 1.78 4.92
C ARG A 96 -12.64 1.58 3.81
N SER A 97 -12.26 0.83 2.78
CA SER A 97 -13.17 0.42 1.71
C SER A 97 -13.00 -1.04 1.34
N SER A 98 -14.10 -1.64 0.90
CA SER A 98 -14.17 -2.95 0.25
C SER A 98 -15.20 -2.87 -0.86
N GLY A 99 -14.74 -2.76 -2.11
CA GLY A 99 -15.61 -2.41 -3.23
C GLY A 99 -16.21 -1.01 -3.07
N ASP A 100 -17.54 -0.91 -3.10
CA ASP A 100 -18.30 0.32 -2.91
C ASP A 100 -18.80 0.53 -1.46
N TYR A 101 -18.47 -0.40 -0.55
CA TYR A 101 -18.68 -0.21 0.88
C TYR A 101 -17.52 0.60 1.48
N PHE A 102 -17.84 1.61 2.30
CA PHE A 102 -16.87 2.56 2.82
C PHE A 102 -17.17 2.97 4.26
N GLU A 103 -16.12 3.05 5.08
CA GLU A 103 -16.12 3.50 6.48
C GLU A 103 -15.11 4.66 6.64
N PHE A 104 -15.45 5.66 7.45
CA PHE A 104 -14.60 6.82 7.75
C PHE A 104 -14.28 6.90 9.25
N ASP A 105 -13.21 7.62 9.60
CA ASP A 105 -12.72 7.77 10.98
C ASP A 105 -12.52 6.41 11.68
N ILE A 106 -11.95 5.43 10.97
CA ILE A 106 -11.77 4.06 11.53
C ILE A 106 -10.81 4.04 12.74
N PHE A 107 -10.00 5.09 12.88
CA PHE A 107 -9.06 5.28 13.98
C PHE A 107 -9.61 6.17 15.12
N HIS A 108 -10.92 6.44 15.12
CA HIS A 108 -11.58 7.20 16.17
C HIS A 108 -11.24 6.67 17.57
N GLY A 109 -11.07 7.58 18.54
CA GLY A 109 -10.91 7.19 19.95
C GLY A 109 -9.59 6.47 20.26
N GLN A 110 -8.49 6.85 19.62
CA GLN A 110 -7.14 6.26 19.79
C GLN A 110 -7.01 4.82 19.26
N ARG A 111 -7.90 4.40 18.36
CA ARG A 111 -7.75 3.14 17.63
C ARG A 111 -6.56 3.21 16.67
N SER A 112 -5.98 2.06 16.37
CA SER A 112 -4.78 1.98 15.55
C SER A 112 -4.72 0.62 14.88
N LEU A 113 -4.31 0.58 13.62
CA LEU A 113 -4.05 -0.70 12.96
C LEU A 113 -2.78 -1.34 13.55
N GLN A 114 -2.93 -2.51 14.18
CA GLN A 114 -1.83 -3.24 14.81
C GLN A 114 -1.64 -4.62 14.17
N LEU A 115 -0.38 -5.05 14.10
CA LEU A 115 -0.01 -6.43 13.79
C LEU A 115 0.18 -7.20 15.11
N ILE A 116 -0.85 -7.92 15.55
CA ILE A 116 -0.86 -8.70 16.80
C ILE A 116 -0.88 -10.18 16.46
N GLU A 117 0.11 -10.95 16.94
CA GLU A 117 0.17 -12.41 16.73
C GLU A 117 -0.04 -12.86 15.27
N ASN A 118 0.45 -12.04 14.33
CA ASN A 118 0.33 -12.24 12.88
C ASN A 118 -1.07 -12.01 12.29
N ASN A 119 -1.98 -11.40 13.06
CA ASN A 119 -3.24 -10.86 12.56
C ASN A 119 -3.17 -9.34 12.48
N VAL A 120 -4.00 -8.77 11.60
CA VAL A 120 -4.21 -7.33 11.52
C VAL A 120 -5.49 -6.98 12.26
N GLU A 121 -5.39 -6.14 13.29
CA GLU A 121 -6.51 -5.70 14.11
C GLU A 121 -6.59 -4.15 14.14
N LEU A 122 -7.80 -3.61 14.29
CA LEU A 122 -8.09 -2.17 14.32
C LEU A 122 -8.30 -1.67 15.76
#